data_AF-A0A8T3LNH0-F1
#
_entry.id   AF-A0A8T3LNH0-F1
#
_cell.length_a   1.000
_cell.length_b   1.000
_cell.length_c   1.000
_cell.angle_alpha   90.00
_cell.angle_beta   90.00
_cell.angle_gamma   90.00
#
_symmetry.space_group_name_H-M   'P 1'
#
loop_
_entity.id
_entity.type
_entity.pdbx_description
1 polymer ?
#
loop_
_entity_poly.entity_id
_entity_poly.type
_entity_poly.pdbx_seq_one_letter_code
_entity_poly.pdbx_strand_id
1 'polypeptide(L)'
;MTGGADALDIEPYDEFAGHEPPAHHIGSYLAWLVRGGLVDESRFDAEQLHAVRTGARPGTDLELAVSGKLSPVDLTDEGRRFSDYYYDRYLTEYERLAAGDVVPADDAVQALIDERYGQWVARGRPVGKRPMDTSPSRSRGAGRGVESTTGNFVGSTWTQIEQQKAELARTMHLAFRDDPSTPSTAYGDETPDEGEIEPDAAAAAEATEPRPRWKFWR
;
A
#
# COMPACT_ATOMS: atom_id res chain seq x y z
N MET A 1 -36.04 -31.43 -8.14
CA MET A 1 -35.02 -30.79 -8.98
C MET A 1 -33.99 -30.18 -8.05
N THR A 2 -32.94 -30.93 -7.72
CA THR A 2 -31.81 -30.49 -6.90
C THR A 2 -30.77 -29.88 -7.83
N GLY A 3 -30.68 -28.56 -7.87
CA GLY A 3 -29.62 -27.86 -8.59
C GLY A 3 -28.28 -28.14 -7.93
N GLY A 4 -27.47 -28.99 -8.55
CA GLY A 4 -26.08 -29.16 -8.18
C GLY A 4 -25.39 -27.83 -8.42
N ALA A 5 -24.93 -27.19 -7.36
CA ALA A 5 -23.96 -26.12 -7.49
C ALA A 5 -22.72 -26.75 -8.13
N ASP A 6 -22.45 -26.42 -9.39
CA ASP A 6 -21.16 -26.64 -10.03
C ASP A 6 -20.11 -26.02 -9.11
N ALA A 7 -19.46 -26.87 -8.31
CA ALA A 7 -18.22 -26.51 -7.68
C ALA A 7 -17.28 -26.19 -8.83
N LEU A 8 -17.01 -24.89 -9.02
CA LEU A 8 -15.97 -24.46 -9.93
C LEU A 8 -14.72 -25.20 -9.49
N ASP A 9 -14.29 -26.14 -10.32
CA ASP A 9 -13.06 -26.91 -10.18
C ASP A 9 -11.92 -25.92 -10.43
N ILE A 10 -11.65 -25.11 -9.40
CA ILE A 10 -10.49 -24.22 -9.38
C ILE A 10 -9.32 -25.17 -9.18
N GLU A 11 -8.75 -25.61 -10.31
CA GLU A 11 -7.49 -26.34 -10.38
C GLU A 11 -6.51 -25.68 -9.40
N PRO A 12 -5.92 -26.44 -8.45
CA PRO A 12 -5.00 -25.89 -7.48
C PRO A 12 -3.85 -25.23 -8.24
N TYR A 13 -3.65 -23.95 -7.96
CA TYR A 13 -2.63 -23.07 -8.55
C TYR A 13 -1.20 -23.56 -8.15
N ASP A 14 -0.79 -24.73 -8.62
CA ASP A 14 0.47 -25.40 -8.25
C ASP A 14 1.65 -24.98 -9.17
N GLU A 15 1.38 -24.21 -10.22
CA GLU A 15 2.39 -23.72 -11.18
C GLU A 15 3.29 -22.61 -10.61
N PHE A 16 2.99 -22.07 -9.42
CA PHE A 16 3.80 -21.04 -8.74
C PHE A 16 4.54 -21.57 -7.51
N ALA A 17 4.62 -22.88 -7.32
CA ALA A 17 5.34 -23.51 -6.21
C ALA A 17 6.84 -23.19 -6.26
N GLY A 18 7.24 -22.08 -5.63
CA GLY A 18 8.63 -21.64 -5.51
C GLY A 18 8.88 -20.16 -5.79
N HIS A 19 7.88 -19.39 -6.24
CA HIS A 19 8.01 -17.93 -6.38
C HIS A 19 7.29 -17.22 -5.24
N GLU A 20 7.88 -16.13 -4.73
CA GLU A 20 7.17 -15.21 -3.85
C GLU A 20 5.87 -14.77 -4.55
N PRO A 21 4.70 -14.89 -3.88
CA PRO A 21 3.46 -14.37 -4.43
C PRO A 21 3.68 -12.89 -4.80
N PRO A 22 3.22 -12.45 -5.98
CA PRO A 22 3.41 -11.07 -6.38
C PRO A 22 2.96 -10.15 -5.24
N ALA A 23 3.81 -9.16 -4.95
CA ALA A 23 3.57 -8.14 -3.93
C ALA A 23 3.45 -8.60 -2.46
N HIS A 24 3.99 -9.76 -2.06
CA HIS A 24 4.05 -10.08 -0.63
C HIS A 24 4.79 -9.00 0.20
N HIS A 25 5.86 -8.41 -0.35
CA HIS A 25 6.53 -7.25 0.24
C HIS A 25 5.62 -6.03 0.45
N ILE A 26 4.70 -5.72 -0.47
CA ILE A 26 3.79 -4.57 -0.30
C ILE A 26 2.72 -4.89 0.74
N GLY A 27 2.17 -6.10 0.72
CA GLY A 27 1.19 -6.56 1.69
C GLY A 27 1.75 -6.54 3.12
N SER A 28 2.96 -7.04 3.32
CA SER A 28 3.64 -7.04 4.63
C SER A 28 3.86 -5.62 5.16
N TYR A 29 4.31 -4.71 4.30
CA TYR A 29 4.52 -3.31 4.67
C TYR A 29 3.20 -2.59 4.98
N LEU A 30 2.16 -2.84 4.18
CA LEU A 30 0.83 -2.26 4.39
C LEU A 30 0.18 -2.76 5.68
N ALA A 31 0.30 -4.06 6.01
CA ALA A 31 -0.15 -4.58 7.30
C ALA A 31 0.51 -3.87 8.48
N TRP A 32 1.82 -3.62 8.39
CA TRP A 32 2.53 -2.86 9.41
C TRP A 32 2.01 -1.43 9.53
N LEU A 33 1.79 -0.73 8.41
CA LEU A 33 1.20 0.61 8.40
C LEU A 33 -0.22 0.64 9.02
N VAL A 34 -1.07 -0.34 8.70
CA VAL A 34 -2.44 -0.45 9.25
C VAL A 34 -2.42 -0.63 10.77
N ARG A 35 -1.54 -1.49 11.28
CA ARG A 35 -1.36 -1.73 12.72
C ARG A 35 -0.81 -0.50 13.44
N GLY A 36 0.10 0.23 12.79
CA GLY A 36 0.65 1.49 13.29
C GLY A 36 -0.30 2.70 13.20
N GLY A 37 -1.46 2.57 12.56
CA GLY A 37 -2.37 3.69 12.31
C GLY A 37 -1.78 4.73 11.36
N LEU A 38 -0.94 4.29 10.41
CA LEU A 38 -0.21 5.14 9.48
C LEU A 38 -0.88 5.24 8.10
N VAL A 39 -1.97 4.52 7.88
CA VAL A 39 -2.83 4.61 6.69
C VAL A 39 -3.98 5.61 6.89
N ASP A 40 -4.47 6.20 5.80
CA ASP A 40 -5.73 6.92 5.80
C ASP A 40 -6.89 5.90 5.78
N GLU A 41 -7.49 5.65 6.95
CA GLU A 41 -8.54 4.64 7.10
C GLU A 41 -9.78 4.89 6.22
N SER A 42 -10.02 6.14 5.79
CA SER A 42 -11.17 6.47 4.93
C SER A 42 -11.05 5.91 3.50
N ARG A 43 -9.86 5.43 3.13
CA ARG A 43 -9.55 4.85 1.81
C ARG A 43 -9.78 3.35 1.74
N PHE A 44 -10.00 2.70 2.87
CA PHE A 44 -10.09 1.25 2.96
C PHE A 44 -11.42 0.83 3.56
N ASP A 45 -11.82 -0.40 3.27
CA ASP A 45 -12.95 -1.01 3.94
C ASP A 45 -12.63 -1.26 5.43
N ALA A 46 -13.55 -0.89 6.32
CA ALA A 46 -13.33 -0.94 7.76
C ALA A 46 -13.19 -2.38 8.29
N GLU A 47 -13.91 -3.34 7.70
CA GLU A 47 -13.83 -4.75 8.06
C GLU A 47 -12.46 -5.33 7.69
N GLN A 48 -11.97 -5.02 6.49
CA GLN A 48 -10.63 -5.41 6.04
C GLN A 48 -9.53 -4.84 6.95
N LEU A 49 -9.60 -3.54 7.29
CA LEU A 49 -8.65 -2.93 8.22
C LEU A 49 -8.67 -3.61 9.59
N HIS A 50 -9.86 -3.91 10.11
CA HIS A 50 -10.01 -4.62 11.38
C HIS A 50 -9.38 -6.02 11.33
N ALA A 51 -9.60 -6.76 10.25
CA ALA A 51 -9.06 -8.09 10.06
C ALA A 51 -7.53 -8.10 9.98
N VAL A 52 -6.92 -7.15 9.27
CA VAL A 52 -5.45 -7.02 9.19
C VAL A 52 -4.85 -6.57 10.53
N ARG A 53 -5.54 -5.68 11.23
CA ARG A 53 -5.11 -5.17 12.54
C ARG A 53 -5.10 -6.26 13.61
N THR A 54 -6.09 -7.15 13.58
CA THR A 54 -6.18 -8.29 14.52
C THR A 54 -5.37 -9.50 14.09
N GLY A 55 -4.78 -9.48 12.88
CA GLY A 55 -4.05 -10.61 12.32
C GLY A 55 -4.96 -11.74 11.81
N ALA A 56 -6.27 -11.50 11.73
CA ALA A 56 -7.22 -12.45 11.15
C ALA A 56 -7.03 -12.61 9.63
N ARG A 57 -6.45 -11.61 8.97
CA ARG A 57 -6.07 -11.66 7.54
C ARG A 57 -4.65 -11.12 7.34
N PRO A 58 -3.89 -11.68 6.39
CA PRO A 58 -2.58 -11.15 6.02
C PRO A 58 -2.73 -9.80 5.30
N GLY A 59 -1.66 -9.01 5.28
CA GLY A 59 -1.66 -7.73 4.56
C GLY A 59 -1.76 -7.85 3.04
N THR A 60 -1.42 -9.02 2.48
CA THR A 60 -1.58 -9.33 1.05
C THR A 60 -3.03 -9.23 0.60
N ASP A 61 -4.00 -9.45 1.50
CA ASP A 61 -5.42 -9.31 1.17
C ASP A 61 -5.82 -7.85 0.91
N LEU A 62 -5.00 -6.87 1.33
CA LEU A 62 -5.17 -5.45 1.01
C LEU A 62 -4.47 -5.03 -0.29
N GLU A 63 -3.68 -5.91 -0.93
CA GLU A 63 -2.94 -5.57 -2.15
C GLU A 63 -3.88 -5.10 -3.28
N LEU A 64 -5.03 -5.77 -3.41
CA LEU A 64 -6.06 -5.42 -4.39
C LEU A 64 -6.58 -4.00 -4.17
N ALA A 65 -6.70 -3.56 -2.91
CA ALA A 65 -7.14 -2.20 -2.57
C ALA A 65 -6.12 -1.15 -3.02
N VAL A 66 -4.83 -1.47 -3.03
CA VAL A 66 -3.75 -0.56 -3.46
C VAL A 66 -3.31 -0.78 -4.91
N SER A 67 -3.97 -1.67 -5.67
CA SER A 67 -3.60 -1.97 -7.06
C SER A 67 -2.10 -2.27 -7.24
N GLY A 68 -1.50 -2.97 -6.27
CA GLY A 68 -0.08 -3.29 -6.25
C GLY A 68 0.88 -2.10 -6.08
N LYS A 69 0.39 -0.90 -5.76
CA LYS A 69 1.23 0.31 -5.56
C LYS A 69 0.76 1.14 -4.37
N LEU A 70 1.67 1.39 -3.43
CA LEU A 70 1.39 2.22 -2.27
C LEU A 70 1.35 3.69 -2.69
N SER A 71 0.17 4.32 -2.66
CA SER A 71 0.02 5.72 -3.04
C SER A 71 0.16 6.63 -1.81
N PRO A 72 0.80 7.80 -1.92
CA PRO A 72 0.86 8.77 -0.82
C PRO A 72 -0.51 9.24 -0.30
N VAL A 73 -1.57 9.09 -1.09
CA VAL A 73 -2.95 9.45 -0.70
C VAL A 73 -3.64 8.39 0.15
N ASP A 74 -3.03 7.20 0.27
CA ASP A 74 -3.50 6.09 1.12
C ASP A 74 -2.90 6.17 2.54
N LEU A 75 -2.03 7.16 2.76
CA LEU A 75 -1.22 7.30 3.96
C LEU A 75 -1.57 8.58 4.72
N THR A 76 -1.48 8.50 6.04
CA THR A 76 -1.41 9.69 6.90
C THR A 76 -0.15 10.51 6.57
N ASP A 77 -0.08 11.75 7.05
CA ASP A 77 1.12 12.59 6.91
C ASP A 77 2.38 11.95 7.52
N GLU A 78 2.24 11.18 8.60
CA GLU A 78 3.36 10.45 9.20
C GLU A 78 3.74 9.22 8.37
N GLY A 79 2.76 8.41 7.98
CA GLY A 79 2.97 7.23 7.13
C GLY A 79 3.62 7.58 5.80
N ARG A 80 3.19 8.69 5.18
CA ARG A 80 3.78 9.23 3.94
C ARG A 80 5.25 9.61 4.15
N ARG A 81 5.55 10.43 5.16
CA ARG A 81 6.94 10.86 5.43
C ARG A 81 7.88 9.70 5.75
N PHE A 82 7.41 8.70 6.49
CA PHE A 82 8.20 7.51 6.77
C PHE A 82 8.42 6.67 5.51
N SER A 83 7.38 6.44 4.72
CA SER A 83 7.47 5.69 3.46
C SER A 83 8.38 6.40 2.44
N ASP A 84 8.29 7.72 2.30
CA ASP A 84 9.20 8.52 1.47
C ASP A 84 10.67 8.37 1.90
N TYR A 85 10.91 8.23 3.21
CA TYR A 85 12.25 8.09 3.78
C TYR A 85 12.82 6.68 3.63
N TYR A 86 11.99 5.64 3.81
CA TYR A 86 12.43 4.28 4.07
C TYR A 86 12.01 3.24 3.01
N TYR A 87 10.93 3.44 2.26
CA TYR A 87 10.33 2.39 1.43
C TYR A 87 11.29 1.82 0.37
N ASP A 88 12.07 2.68 -0.31
CA ASP A 88 13.08 2.22 -1.29
C ASP A 88 14.14 1.31 -0.64
N ARG A 89 14.52 1.58 0.62
CA ARG A 89 15.48 0.76 1.38
C ARG A 89 14.82 -0.51 1.91
N TYR A 90 13.55 -0.43 2.31
CA TYR A 90 12.77 -1.57 2.74
C TYR A 90 12.77 -2.67 1.67
N LEU A 91 12.59 -2.33 0.39
CA LEU A 91 12.63 -3.31 -0.70
C LEU A 91 13.96 -4.08 -0.73
N THR A 92 15.09 -3.37 -0.63
CA THR A 92 16.42 -4.01 -0.58
C THR A 92 16.64 -4.83 0.69
N GLU A 93 16.14 -4.39 1.84
CA GLU A 93 16.29 -5.13 3.11
C GLU A 93 15.37 -6.36 3.13
N TYR A 94 14.18 -6.26 2.55
CA TYR A 94 13.24 -7.35 2.36
C TYR A 94 13.81 -8.42 1.41
N GLU A 95 14.36 -8.03 0.26
CA GLU A 95 15.03 -8.95 -0.68
C GLU A 95 16.19 -9.72 -0.02
N ARG A 96 16.87 -9.13 0.98
CA ARG A 96 17.92 -9.83 1.74
C ARG A 96 17.36 -10.81 2.77
N LEU A 97 16.20 -10.50 3.34
CA LEU A 97 15.48 -11.43 4.21
C LEU A 97 14.94 -12.61 3.38
N ALA A 98 14.54 -12.35 2.14
CA ALA A 98 14.09 -13.37 1.22
C ALA A 98 15.30 -14.19 0.74
N ALA A 99 15.53 -15.35 1.35
CA ALA A 99 16.72 -16.17 1.13
C ALA A 99 16.68 -16.93 -0.22
N GLY A 100 16.64 -16.21 -1.35
CA GLY A 100 16.57 -16.80 -2.69
C GLY A 100 15.21 -17.43 -2.96
N ASP A 101 14.18 -16.57 -3.11
CA ASP A 101 12.78 -16.89 -3.41
C ASP A 101 11.92 -17.40 -2.24
N VAL A 102 12.49 -17.54 -1.04
CA VAL A 102 11.73 -17.87 0.17
C VAL A 102 11.13 -16.60 0.76
N VAL A 103 9.80 -16.57 0.89
CA VAL A 103 9.07 -15.49 1.55
C VAL A 103 9.54 -15.35 3.01
N PRO A 104 9.98 -14.17 3.45
CA PRO A 104 10.34 -13.93 4.85
C PRO A 104 9.15 -14.14 5.78
N ALA A 105 9.42 -14.59 7.01
CA ALA A 105 8.39 -14.65 8.05
C ALA A 105 7.88 -13.25 8.41
N ASP A 106 6.56 -13.10 8.59
CA ASP A 106 5.89 -11.82 8.89
C ASP A 106 6.47 -11.10 10.12
N ASP A 107 6.89 -11.85 11.15
CA ASP A 107 7.48 -11.31 12.37
C ASP A 107 8.88 -10.73 12.13
N ALA A 108 9.68 -11.36 11.28
CA ALA A 108 10.98 -10.85 10.87
C ALA A 108 10.84 -9.54 10.05
N VAL A 109 9.86 -9.47 9.16
CA VAL A 109 9.57 -8.25 8.39
C VAL A 109 9.07 -7.14 9.31
N GLN A 110 8.16 -7.43 10.23
CA GLN A 110 7.67 -6.47 11.22
C GLN A 110 8.81 -5.93 12.11
N ALA A 111 9.65 -6.81 12.64
CA ALA A 111 10.78 -6.43 13.47
C ALA A 111 11.77 -5.51 12.72
N LEU A 112 12.03 -5.80 11.43
CA LEU A 112 12.84 -4.94 10.58
C LEU A 112 12.23 -3.54 10.44
N ILE A 113 10.93 -3.44 10.15
CA ILE A 113 10.27 -2.15 9.97
C ILE A 113 10.19 -1.38 11.29
N ASP A 114 9.90 -2.05 12.41
CA ASP A 114 9.88 -1.46 13.76
C ASP A 114 11.24 -0.86 14.15
N GLU A 115 12.34 -1.60 13.93
CA GLU A 115 13.70 -1.11 14.19
C GLU A 115 13.96 0.19 13.40
N ARG A 116 13.58 0.19 12.12
CA ARG A 116 13.84 1.31 11.20
C ARG A 116 12.95 2.51 11.47
N TYR A 117 11.69 2.28 11.82
CA TYR A 117 10.79 3.33 12.28
C TYR A 117 11.29 3.94 13.59
N GLY A 118 11.72 3.12 14.56
CA GLY A 118 12.34 3.60 15.80
C GLY A 118 13.58 4.46 15.56
N GLN A 119 14.47 4.05 14.64
CA GLN A 119 15.63 4.85 14.24
C GLN A 119 15.24 6.18 13.56
N TRP A 120 14.21 6.17 12.71
CA TRP A 120 13.69 7.37 12.06
C TRP A 120 13.10 8.35 13.08
N VAL A 121 12.30 7.86 14.02
CA VAL A 121 11.75 8.65 15.13
C VAL A 121 12.86 9.22 16.01
N ALA A 122 13.86 8.41 16.39
CA ALA A 122 15.00 8.84 17.22
C ALA A 122 15.85 9.93 16.55
N ARG A 123 15.85 10.00 15.22
CA ARG A 123 16.52 11.05 14.43
C ARG A 123 15.68 12.31 14.24
N GLY A 124 14.51 12.40 14.88
CA GLY A 124 13.62 13.55 14.77
C GLY A 124 12.73 13.54 13.53
N ARG A 125 12.44 12.36 12.96
CA ARG A 125 11.58 12.19 11.78
C ARG A 125 12.05 13.01 10.57
N PRO A 126 13.29 12.81 10.09
CA PRO A 126 13.80 13.55 8.94
C PRO A 126 12.89 13.40 7.72
N VAL A 127 12.75 14.49 6.96
CA VAL A 127 11.99 14.53 5.71
C VAL A 127 12.90 14.30 4.51
N GLY A 128 12.30 13.81 3.41
CA GLY A 128 13.00 13.51 2.17
C GLY A 128 13.58 12.10 2.14
N LYS A 129 14.06 11.69 0.96
CA LYS A 129 14.67 10.36 0.80
C LYS A 129 15.93 10.27 1.64
N ARG A 130 16.08 9.18 2.39
CA ARG A 130 17.39 8.85 2.96
C ARG A 130 18.36 8.68 1.79
N PRO A 131 19.58 9.26 1.84
CA PRO A 131 20.62 8.87 0.90
C PRO A 131 20.72 7.34 0.98
N MET A 132 20.49 6.63 -0.13
CA MET A 132 20.88 5.22 -0.17
C MET A 132 22.34 5.22 0.26
N ASP A 133 22.63 4.49 1.33
CA ASP A 133 24.01 4.31 1.77
C ASP A 133 24.69 3.59 0.61
N THR A 134 25.25 4.36 -0.33
CA THR A 134 26.13 3.90 -1.40
C THR A 134 27.46 3.54 -0.76
N SER A 135 27.40 2.71 0.29
CA SER A 135 28.56 2.01 0.81
C SER A 135 29.19 1.40 -0.41
N PRO A 136 30.38 1.90 -0.83
CA PRO A 136 31.03 1.36 -1.99
C PRO A 136 31.20 -0.11 -1.64
N SER A 137 30.50 -0.98 -2.38
CA SER A 137 30.68 -2.40 -2.25
C SER A 137 32.17 -2.59 -2.29
N ARG A 138 32.78 -2.93 -1.14
CA ARG A 138 34.21 -3.19 -1.05
C ARG A 138 34.40 -4.54 -1.73
N SER A 139 34.23 -4.53 -3.04
CA SER A 139 34.80 -5.51 -3.94
C SER A 139 36.30 -5.39 -3.73
N ARG A 140 36.81 -6.19 -2.80
CA ARG A 140 38.23 -6.53 -2.73
C ARG A 140 38.53 -7.38 -3.95
N GLY A 141 38.53 -6.75 -5.12
CA GLY A 141 39.01 -7.28 -6.37
C GLY A 141 40.16 -6.40 -6.83
N ALA A 142 41.38 -6.83 -6.53
CA ALA A 142 42.58 -6.24 -7.11
C ALA A 142 42.51 -6.39 -8.65
N GLY A 143 42.49 -5.30 -9.40
CA GLY A 143 42.44 -5.42 -10.87
C GLY A 143 42.16 -4.17 -11.68
N ARG A 144 43.10 -3.22 -11.66
CA ARG A 144 43.55 -2.40 -12.80
C ARG A 144 42.50 -1.98 -13.87
N GLY A 145 41.96 -0.77 -13.67
CA GLY A 145 41.79 0.27 -14.70
C GLY A 145 40.78 0.05 -15.83
N VAL A 146 39.60 0.67 -15.73
CA VAL A 146 38.83 1.16 -16.89
C VAL A 146 38.07 2.42 -16.47
N GLU A 147 38.05 3.41 -17.37
CA GLU A 147 37.60 4.79 -17.17
C GLU A 147 36.11 4.91 -16.81
N SER A 148 35.82 5.75 -15.80
CA SER A 148 34.47 6.07 -15.35
C SER A 148 33.75 6.95 -16.36
N THR A 149 32.74 6.40 -17.03
CA THR A 149 31.65 7.18 -17.60
C THR A 149 30.57 7.33 -16.53
N THR A 150 30.48 8.53 -15.95
CA THR A 150 29.49 8.91 -14.95
C THR A 150 28.09 8.92 -15.57
N GLY A 151 27.34 7.83 -15.37
CA GLY A 151 25.93 7.73 -15.75
C GLY A 151 25.03 8.35 -14.67
N ASN A 152 24.36 9.45 -15.01
CA ASN A 152 23.24 10.01 -14.26
C ASN A 152 22.01 9.09 -14.35
N PHE A 153 21.65 8.41 -13.26
CA PHE A 153 20.42 7.60 -13.08
C PHE A 153 20.34 7.31 -11.57
N VAL A 154 19.28 7.47 -10.76
CA VAL A 154 17.81 7.46 -10.91
C VAL A 154 17.24 8.39 -9.82
N GLY A 155 16.65 9.52 -10.20
CA GLY A 155 15.92 10.40 -9.26
C GLY A 155 14.54 10.80 -9.76
N SER A 156 14.12 10.34 -10.94
CA SER A 156 13.04 10.97 -11.71
C SER A 156 11.76 10.14 -11.88
N THR A 157 11.64 8.93 -11.33
CA THR A 157 10.50 8.07 -11.68
C THR A 157 9.17 8.55 -11.10
N TRP A 158 9.15 9.10 -9.87
CA TRP A 158 7.90 9.52 -9.23
C TRP A 158 7.26 10.75 -9.90
N THR A 159 8.04 11.82 -10.09
CA THR A 159 7.56 13.04 -10.75
C THR A 159 7.16 12.78 -12.20
N GLN A 160 7.88 11.91 -12.91
CA GLN A 160 7.59 11.57 -14.30
C GLN A 160 6.31 10.74 -14.45
N ILE A 161 6.00 9.85 -13.50
CA ILE A 161 4.74 9.09 -13.47
C ILE A 161 3.55 10.01 -13.20
N GLU A 162 3.66 10.94 -12.24
CA GLU A 162 2.59 11.90 -11.96
C GLU A 162 2.37 12.87 -13.13
N GLN A 163 3.45 13.25 -13.82
CA GLN A 163 3.37 14.07 -15.02
C GLN A 163 2.70 13.33 -16.19
N GLN A 164 3.00 12.03 -16.37
CA GLN A 164 2.32 11.18 -17.37
C GLN A 164 0.83 10.97 -17.05
N LYS A 165 0.46 10.78 -15.78
CA LYS A 165 -0.94 10.68 -15.38
C LYS A 165 -1.72 11.97 -15.68
N ALA A 166 -1.13 13.13 -15.37
CA ALA A 166 -1.75 14.42 -15.65
C ALA A 166 -1.92 14.70 -17.16
N GLU A 167 -1.03 14.17 -18.00
CA GLU A 167 -1.10 14.26 -19.46
C GLU A 167 -2.17 13.32 -20.04
N LEU A 168 -2.27 12.09 -19.53
CA LEU A 168 -3.34 11.14 -19.88
C LEU A 168 -4.72 11.69 -19.50
N ALA A 169 -4.89 12.24 -18.29
CA ALA A 169 -6.15 12.84 -17.85
C ALA A 169 -6.56 14.03 -18.73
N ARG A 170 -5.61 14.88 -19.16
CA ARG A 170 -5.88 15.97 -20.11
C ARG A 170 -6.29 15.46 -21.48
N THR A 171 -5.63 14.42 -21.97
CA THR A 171 -5.92 13.82 -23.28
C THR A 171 -7.31 13.19 -23.29
N MET A 172 -7.68 12.46 -22.23
CA MET A 172 -9.02 11.87 -22.10
C MET A 172 -10.12 12.93 -21.93
N HIS A 173 -9.86 14.01 -21.18
CA HIS A 173 -10.82 15.11 -21.04
C HIS A 173 -11.07 15.87 -22.36
N LEU A 174 -10.06 15.93 -23.25
CA LEU A 174 -10.22 16.48 -24.59
C LEU A 174 -10.98 15.54 -25.53
N ALA A 175 -10.75 14.23 -25.43
CA ALA A 175 -11.43 13.23 -26.26
C ALA A 175 -12.95 13.10 -25.97
N PHE A 176 -13.41 13.49 -24.78
CA PHE A 176 -14.81 13.34 -24.37
C PHE A 176 -15.69 14.57 -24.64
N ARG A 177 -15.12 15.67 -25.17
CA ARG A 177 -15.85 16.94 -25.33
C ARG A 177 -16.47 17.16 -26.72
N ASP A 178 -16.20 16.27 -27.68
CA ASP A 178 -16.61 16.42 -29.08
C ASP A 178 -17.54 15.30 -29.61
N ASP A 179 -18.27 14.59 -28.74
CA ASP A 179 -19.36 13.71 -29.20
C ASP A 179 -20.74 14.40 -29.04
N PRO A 180 -21.28 15.05 -30.09
CA PRO A 180 -22.61 15.66 -30.08
C PRO A 180 -23.76 14.64 -30.13
N SER A 181 -23.49 13.34 -29.97
CA SER A 181 -24.46 12.27 -30.23
C SER A 181 -25.01 11.60 -28.97
N THR A 182 -24.82 12.15 -27.76
CA THR A 182 -25.47 11.59 -26.57
C THR A 182 -26.96 11.97 -26.57
N PRO A 183 -27.89 11.00 -26.79
CA PRO A 183 -29.30 11.29 -26.65
C PRO A 183 -29.60 11.59 -25.17
N SER A 184 -30.15 12.79 -24.94
CA SER A 184 -30.73 13.21 -23.67
C SER A 184 -31.76 12.17 -23.23
N THR A 185 -31.35 11.28 -22.34
CA THR A 185 -32.27 10.37 -21.67
C THR A 185 -32.95 11.19 -20.59
N ALA A 186 -34.14 11.70 -20.91
CA ALA A 186 -35.06 12.26 -19.94
C ALA A 186 -35.40 11.15 -18.94
N TYR A 187 -34.66 11.11 -17.83
CA TYR A 187 -35.02 10.34 -16.66
C TYR A 187 -36.32 10.91 -16.12
N GLY A 188 -37.34 10.06 -16.08
CA GLY A 188 -38.62 10.35 -15.45
C GLY A 188 -38.41 10.69 -13.99
N ASP A 189 -39.03 11.78 -13.60
CA ASP A 189 -39.24 12.25 -12.23
C ASP A 189 -40.15 11.27 -11.50
N GLU A 190 -39.57 10.19 -10.96
CA GLU A 190 -40.24 9.34 -9.97
C GLU A 190 -39.74 9.79 -8.60
N THR A 191 -40.50 10.70 -7.99
CA THR A 191 -40.36 11.08 -6.59
C THR A 191 -40.59 9.84 -5.72
N PRO A 192 -39.59 9.40 -4.94
CA PRO A 192 -39.82 8.35 -3.95
C PRO A 192 -40.73 8.91 -2.86
N ASP A 193 -41.81 8.17 -2.60
CA ASP A 193 -42.75 8.37 -1.50
C ASP A 193 -41.98 8.44 -0.16
N GLU A 194 -42.03 9.59 0.50
CA GLU A 194 -41.38 9.86 1.79
C GLU A 194 -42.10 9.09 2.90
N GLY A 195 -41.75 7.81 3.06
CA GLY A 195 -42.06 7.08 4.27
C GLY A 195 -41.25 7.64 5.44
N GLU A 196 -41.92 8.40 6.32
CA GLU A 196 -41.39 8.88 7.61
C GLU A 196 -40.87 7.71 8.45
N ILE A 197 -39.55 7.49 8.44
CA ILE A 197 -38.87 6.65 9.42
C ILE A 197 -38.45 7.57 10.55
N GLU A 198 -39.24 7.62 11.63
CA GLU A 198 -38.84 8.27 12.87
C GLU A 198 -37.55 7.58 13.41
N PRO A 199 -36.44 8.31 13.60
CA PRO A 199 -35.25 7.74 14.20
C PRO A 199 -35.46 7.55 15.70
N ASP A 200 -35.43 6.30 16.14
CA ASP A 200 -35.42 5.91 17.55
C ASP A 200 -34.17 6.51 18.23
N ALA A 201 -34.39 7.50 19.09
CA ALA A 201 -33.38 8.35 19.71
C ALA A 201 -32.66 7.68 20.91
N ALA A 202 -32.53 6.36 20.93
CA ALA A 202 -32.09 5.61 22.10
C ALA A 202 -30.86 4.72 21.87
N ALA A 203 -29.73 5.27 21.37
CA ALA A 203 -28.45 4.54 21.39
C ALA A 203 -27.16 5.41 21.33
N ALA A 204 -27.20 6.69 21.70
CA ALA A 204 -26.03 7.57 21.66
C ALA A 204 -25.43 7.83 23.05
N ALA A 205 -25.02 6.78 23.76
CA ALA A 205 -24.24 6.93 25.00
C ALA A 205 -23.52 5.64 25.41
N GLU A 206 -22.64 5.08 24.57
CA GLU A 206 -21.66 4.14 25.10
C GLU A 206 -20.27 4.31 24.48
N ALA A 207 -19.33 4.63 25.38
CA ALA A 207 -17.93 4.24 25.33
C ALA A 207 -17.06 4.81 24.20
N THR A 208 -16.72 6.09 24.32
CA THR A 208 -15.41 6.57 23.86
C THR A 208 -14.32 5.98 24.76
N GLU A 209 -14.01 4.69 24.61
CA GLU A 209 -12.85 4.12 25.28
C GLU A 209 -11.58 4.76 24.69
N PRO A 210 -10.62 5.18 25.54
CA PRO A 210 -9.35 5.68 25.05
C PRO A 210 -8.64 4.55 24.30
N ARG A 211 -8.45 4.73 22.99
CA ARG A 211 -7.66 3.83 22.15
C ARG A 211 -6.37 3.47 22.90
N PRO A 212 -6.02 2.17 23.04
CA PRO A 212 -4.81 1.78 23.75
C PRO A 212 -3.63 2.48 23.09
N ARG A 213 -3.01 3.42 23.81
CA ARG A 213 -1.71 3.96 23.43
C ARG A 213 -0.73 2.81 23.58
N TRP A 214 -0.35 2.21 22.47
CA TRP A 214 0.71 1.22 22.40
C TRP A 214 1.93 1.85 23.08
N LYS A 215 2.27 1.31 24.26
CA LYS A 215 3.42 1.76 25.02
C LYS A 215 4.65 1.26 24.27
N PHE A 216 5.24 2.13 23.45
CA PHE A 216 6.57 1.89 22.90
C PHE A 216 7.51 1.58 24.06
N TRP A 217 8.13 0.41 24.01
CA TRP A 217 9.06 -0.08 25.02
C TRP A 217 10.24 0.91 25.16
N ARG A 218 10.58 1.22 26.42
CA ARG A 218 11.83 1.93 26.80
C ARG A 218 12.90 0.91 27.13
#